data_AF-A0A7C7PLD2-F1
#
_entry.id   AF-A0A7C7PLD2-F1
#
_cell.length_a   1.000
_cell.length_b   1.000
_cell.length_c   1.000
_cell.angle_alpha   90.00
_cell.angle_beta   90.00
_cell.angle_gamma   90.00
#
_symmetry.space_group_name_H-M   'P 1'
#
loop_
_entity.id
_entity.type
_entity.pdbx_description
1 polymer ?
#
loop_
_entity_poly.entity_id
_entity_poly.type
_entity_poly.pdbx_seq_one_letter_code
_entity_poly.pdbx_strand_id
1 'polypeptide(L)'
;MKRSLSKRQQSMLKFITTFMKENNYPPTVRDIQGGCEISSTSVVDYNLQILQREGYLQRRREVSRGIELLGEAAEAINRAMSVISVPVLGNIAAGEPLPIEGSGPWNNEDFDSVDLPPFLTQGKENIFGLRVKGESMIDALVGDGDLVLLEPVTNPENGDMVAAWLPEKEEATLKRFFLEGDTVRLVPENSQMSPITLSAASVAVKGRVVGVVRTM
;
A
#
# COMPACT_ATOMS: atom_id res chain seq x y z
N MET A 1 -19.31 -21.63 -9.10
CA MET A 1 -20.53 -20.82 -8.85
C MET A 1 -20.54 -20.43 -7.38
N LYS A 2 -20.44 -19.13 -7.03
CA LYS A 2 -20.61 -18.65 -5.65
C LYS A 2 -21.99 -19.10 -5.16
N ARG A 3 -22.05 -19.89 -4.09
CA ARG A 3 -23.32 -20.33 -3.52
C ARG A 3 -23.99 -19.12 -2.88
N SER A 4 -25.27 -18.91 -3.15
CA SER A 4 -26.00 -17.77 -2.55
C SER A 4 -25.99 -17.89 -1.03
N LEU A 5 -25.52 -16.83 -0.35
CA LEU A 5 -25.45 -16.78 1.10
C LEU A 5 -26.84 -16.90 1.71
N SER A 6 -26.97 -17.70 2.77
CA SER A 6 -28.20 -17.74 3.56
C SER A 6 -28.46 -16.39 4.23
N LYS A 7 -29.73 -16.12 4.58
CA LYS A 7 -30.11 -14.90 5.33
C LYS A 7 -29.26 -14.70 6.60
N ARG A 8 -28.91 -15.79 7.28
CA ARG A 8 -28.07 -15.75 8.49
C ARG A 8 -26.64 -15.34 8.18
N GLN A 9 -26.03 -15.92 7.14
CA GLN A 9 -24.68 -15.58 6.70
C GLN A 9 -24.59 -14.12 6.23
N GLN A 10 -25.61 -13.64 5.50
CA GLN A 10 -25.72 -12.25 5.11
C GLN A 10 -25.82 -11.32 6.33
N SER A 11 -26.65 -11.69 7.32
CA SER A 11 -26.78 -10.94 8.58
C SER A 11 -25.46 -10.85 9.34
N MET A 12 -24.74 -11.98 9.46
CA MET A 12 -23.43 -12.03 10.08
C MET A 12 -22.41 -11.16 9.35
N LEU A 13 -22.34 -11.24 8.03
CA LEU A 13 -21.43 -10.41 7.23
C LEU A 13 -21.76 -8.93 7.42
N LYS A 14 -23.05 -8.56 7.37
CA LYS A 14 -23.50 -7.19 7.61
C LYS A 14 -23.12 -6.70 9.01
N PHE A 15 -23.32 -7.53 10.03
CA PHE A 15 -22.94 -7.20 11.40
C PHE A 15 -21.42 -6.98 11.52
N ILE A 16 -20.60 -7.89 11.00
CA ILE A 16 -19.13 -7.77 11.04
C ILE A 16 -18.70 -6.47 10.36
N THR A 17 -19.20 -6.19 9.16
CA THR A 17 -18.91 -4.94 8.45
C THR A 17 -19.32 -3.72 9.27
N THR A 18 -20.51 -3.71 9.85
CA THR A 18 -20.99 -2.56 10.64
C THR A 18 -20.15 -2.36 11.90
N PHE A 19 -19.88 -3.44 12.63
CA PHE A 19 -19.06 -3.43 13.83
C PHE A 19 -17.66 -2.86 13.56
N MET A 20 -17.02 -3.29 12.46
CA MET A 20 -15.70 -2.82 12.08
C MET A 20 -15.69 -1.33 11.69
N LYS A 21 -16.76 -0.84 11.03
CA LYS A 21 -16.88 0.59 10.73
C LYS A 21 -17.02 1.47 11.98
N GLU A 22 -17.74 0.97 12.98
CA GLU A 22 -18.04 1.74 14.19
C GLU A 22 -16.91 1.68 15.22
N ASN A 23 -16.15 0.59 15.26
CA ASN A 23 -15.18 0.31 16.33
C ASN A 23 -13.71 0.31 15.85
N ASN A 24 -13.45 0.32 14.55
CA ASN A 24 -12.11 0.24 13.95
C ASN A 24 -11.32 -1.04 14.33
N TYR A 25 -12.00 -2.11 14.76
CA TYR A 25 -11.39 -3.43 14.98
C TYR A 25 -12.39 -4.57 14.72
N PRO A 26 -11.92 -5.81 14.42
CA PRO A 26 -12.81 -6.93 14.15
C PRO A 26 -13.58 -7.42 15.38
N PRO A 27 -14.83 -7.89 15.23
CA PRO A 27 -15.60 -8.47 16.33
C PRO A 27 -15.06 -9.84 16.75
N THR A 28 -15.35 -10.24 17.98
CA THR A 28 -15.15 -11.61 18.46
C THR A 28 -16.31 -12.52 18.07
N VAL A 29 -16.15 -13.84 18.22
CA VAL A 29 -17.24 -14.81 18.05
C VAL A 29 -18.42 -14.52 18.97
N ARG A 30 -18.18 -14.03 20.20
CA ARG A 30 -19.23 -13.67 21.16
C ARG A 30 -19.95 -12.38 20.75
N ASP A 31 -19.22 -11.40 20.21
CA ASP A 31 -19.82 -10.18 19.68
C ASP A 31 -20.78 -10.52 18.54
N ILE A 32 -20.37 -11.40 17.62
CA ILE A 32 -21.22 -11.85 16.51
C ILE A 32 -22.41 -12.67 17.02
N GLN A 33 -22.21 -13.53 18.02
CA GLN A 33 -23.30 -14.29 18.61
C GLN A 33 -24.39 -13.36 19.17
N GLY A 34 -23.99 -12.40 19.99
CA GLY A 34 -24.92 -11.43 20.59
C GLY A 34 -25.57 -10.53 19.54
N GLY A 35 -24.77 -9.95 18.65
CA GLY A 35 -25.23 -9.00 17.65
C GLY A 35 -26.11 -9.60 16.54
N CYS A 36 -26.01 -10.90 16.28
CA CYS A 36 -26.86 -11.62 15.33
C CYS A 36 -27.91 -12.52 15.97
N GLU A 37 -28.05 -12.48 17.30
CA GLU A 37 -28.98 -13.31 18.08
C GLU A 37 -28.88 -14.81 17.75
N ILE A 38 -27.64 -15.32 17.68
CA ILE A 38 -27.36 -16.72 17.32
C ILE A 38 -27.34 -17.59 18.57
N SER A 39 -27.96 -18.77 18.49
CA SER A 39 -28.17 -19.67 19.62
C SER A 39 -26.90 -20.16 20.31
N SER A 40 -25.77 -20.26 19.60
CA SER A 40 -24.49 -20.66 20.20
C SER A 40 -23.27 -20.19 19.41
N THR A 41 -22.13 -20.10 20.09
CA THR A 41 -20.82 -19.83 19.47
C THR A 41 -20.45 -20.89 18.41
N SER A 42 -20.87 -22.14 18.58
CA SER A 42 -20.63 -23.20 17.59
C SER A 42 -21.38 -22.95 16.28
N VAL A 43 -22.60 -22.41 16.35
CA VAL A 43 -23.36 -22.03 15.15
C VAL A 43 -22.72 -20.83 14.44
N VAL A 44 -22.20 -19.87 15.21
CA VAL A 44 -21.39 -18.76 14.66
C VAL A 44 -20.16 -19.30 13.95
N ASP A 45 -19.39 -20.19 14.60
CA ASP A 45 -18.17 -20.76 14.04
C ASP A 45 -18.43 -21.50 12.73
N TYR A 46 -19.47 -22.34 12.69
CA TYR A 46 -19.91 -23.04 11.48
C TYR A 46 -20.22 -22.09 10.32
N ASN A 47 -20.93 -20.99 10.58
CA ASN A 47 -21.27 -20.03 9.54
C ASN A 47 -20.05 -19.20 9.09
N LEU A 48 -19.14 -18.86 10.01
CA LEU A 48 -17.86 -18.20 9.68
C LEU A 48 -16.99 -19.09 8.78
N GLN A 49 -16.94 -20.40 9.03
CA GLN A 49 -16.23 -21.35 8.16
C GLN A 49 -16.79 -21.36 6.75
N ILE A 50 -18.12 -21.29 6.60
CA ILE A 50 -18.75 -21.20 5.28
C ILE A 50 -18.39 -19.87 4.62
N LEU A 51 -18.54 -18.74 5.31
CA LEU A 51 -18.18 -17.42 4.77
C LEU A 51 -16.71 -17.37 4.32
N GLN A 52 -15.81 -18.01 5.06
CA GLN A 52 -14.41 -18.14 4.68
C GLN A 52 -14.22 -18.99 3.42
N ARG A 53 -14.84 -20.17 3.37
CA ARG A 53 -14.76 -21.06 2.20
C ARG A 53 -15.32 -20.42 0.94
N GLU A 54 -16.37 -19.62 1.05
CA GLU A 54 -16.97 -18.90 -0.08
C GLU A 54 -16.23 -17.58 -0.42
N GLY A 55 -15.15 -17.24 0.32
CA GLY A 55 -14.25 -16.13 0.01
C GLY A 55 -14.74 -14.74 0.42
N TYR A 56 -15.63 -14.64 1.42
CA TYR A 56 -16.11 -13.35 1.93
C TYR A 56 -15.24 -12.78 3.06
N LEU A 57 -14.50 -13.64 3.75
CA LEU A 57 -13.62 -13.27 4.85
C LEU A 57 -12.50 -14.29 4.99
N GLN A 58 -11.43 -13.92 5.69
CA GLN A 58 -10.42 -14.82 6.21
C GLN A 58 -10.46 -14.79 7.73
N ARG A 59 -10.22 -15.93 8.38
CA ARG A 59 -10.20 -16.01 9.83
C ARG A 59 -9.04 -16.84 10.37
N ARG A 60 -8.30 -16.26 11.31
CA ARG A 60 -7.26 -16.92 12.11
C ARG A 60 -7.87 -17.31 13.47
N ARG A 61 -8.18 -18.60 13.65
CA ARG A 61 -8.92 -19.08 14.85
C ARG A 61 -8.15 -18.91 16.16
N GLU A 62 -6.83 -18.96 16.09
CA GLU A 62 -5.93 -18.86 17.24
C GLU A 62 -5.73 -17.41 17.70
N VAL A 63 -6.16 -16.44 16.88
CA VAL A 63 -5.99 -15.01 17.15
C VAL A 63 -7.32 -14.42 17.57
N SER A 64 -7.35 -13.81 18.76
CA SER A 64 -8.49 -13.00 19.19
C SER A 64 -8.73 -11.88 18.17
N ARG A 65 -9.97 -11.73 17.70
CA ARG A 65 -10.33 -10.77 16.64
C ARG A 65 -9.60 -10.99 15.31
N GLY A 66 -9.14 -12.21 15.00
CA GLY A 66 -8.48 -12.53 13.74
C GLY A 66 -9.42 -12.67 12.54
N ILE A 67 -10.43 -11.81 12.38
CA ILE A 67 -11.34 -11.81 11.23
C ILE A 67 -10.95 -10.66 10.29
N GLU A 68 -10.70 -10.98 9.03
CA GLU A 68 -10.39 -10.02 7.96
C GLU A 68 -11.45 -10.17 6.87
N LEU A 69 -12.09 -9.09 6.43
CA LEU A 69 -13.04 -9.13 5.31
C LEU A 69 -12.29 -9.18 3.99
N LEU A 70 -12.90 -9.75 2.95
CA LEU A 70 -12.32 -9.85 1.60
C LEU A 70 -13.23 -9.18 0.56
N GLY A 71 -12.64 -8.79 -0.59
CA GLY A 71 -13.35 -8.19 -1.72
C GLY A 71 -14.02 -6.85 -1.40
N GLU A 72 -15.20 -6.61 -1.98
CA GLU A 72 -15.93 -5.33 -1.86
C GLU A 72 -16.18 -4.89 -0.41
N ALA A 73 -16.35 -5.84 0.51
CA ALA A 73 -16.56 -5.54 1.92
C ALA A 73 -15.29 -5.01 2.58
N ALA A 74 -14.12 -5.54 2.23
CA ALA A 74 -12.82 -5.04 2.68
C ALA A 74 -12.58 -3.61 2.19
N GLU A 75 -12.82 -3.36 0.90
CA GLU A 75 -12.69 -2.02 0.35
C GLU A 75 -13.65 -1.01 1.00
N ALA A 76 -14.89 -1.43 1.30
CA ALA A 76 -15.87 -0.59 1.97
C ALA A 76 -15.47 -0.27 3.42
N ILE A 77 -14.78 -1.18 4.10
CA ILE A 77 -14.17 -0.95 5.41
C ILE A 77 -12.99 0.00 5.29
N ASN A 78 -12.08 -0.21 4.35
CA ASN A 78 -10.91 0.66 4.12
C ASN A 78 -11.33 2.10 3.79
N ARG A 79 -12.35 2.26 2.93
CA ARG A 79 -12.97 3.58 2.66
C ARG A 79 -13.58 4.21 3.91
N ALA A 80 -14.28 3.43 4.75
CA ALA A 80 -14.96 3.94 5.94
C ALA A 80 -14.01 4.23 7.11
N MET A 81 -12.97 3.42 7.29
CA MET A 81 -11.95 3.59 8.32
C MET A 81 -10.88 4.58 7.90
N SER A 82 -10.99 5.18 6.70
CA SER A 82 -9.95 6.02 6.12
C SER A 82 -8.61 5.29 6.20
N VAL A 83 -8.47 4.19 5.46
CA VAL A 83 -7.19 3.49 5.29
C VAL A 83 -7.05 3.17 3.80
N ILE A 84 -5.89 3.49 3.24
CA ILE A 84 -5.51 3.24 1.85
C ILE A 84 -4.46 2.15 1.87
N SER A 85 -4.70 1.08 1.13
CA SER A 85 -3.71 0.03 0.94
C SER A 85 -2.76 0.47 -0.16
N VAL A 86 -1.48 0.65 0.19
CA VAL A 86 -0.44 1.08 -0.74
C VAL A 86 0.44 -0.11 -1.11
N PRO A 87 0.52 -0.51 -2.39
CA PRO A 87 1.39 -1.59 -2.82
C PRO A 87 2.86 -1.16 -2.72
N VAL A 88 3.72 -2.00 -2.13
CA VAL A 88 5.17 -1.75 -2.11
C VAL A 88 5.80 -2.46 -3.30
N LEU A 89 6.37 -1.70 -4.24
CA LEU A 89 6.87 -2.21 -5.53
C LEU A 89 8.35 -2.64 -5.48
N GLY A 90 8.96 -2.70 -4.30
CA GLY A 90 10.34 -3.14 -4.10
C GLY A 90 11.29 -2.04 -3.60
N ASN A 91 12.59 -2.23 -3.85
CA ASN A 91 13.67 -1.40 -3.32
C ASN A 91 14.24 -0.44 -4.38
N ILE A 92 14.58 0.79 -3.98
CA ILE A 92 15.35 1.76 -4.77
C ILE A 92 16.84 1.47 -4.52
N ALA A 93 17.35 0.33 -4.98
CA ALA A 93 18.73 0.19 -5.45
C ALA A 93 19.02 -1.22 -6.01
N ALA A 94 19.44 -1.19 -7.28
CA ALA A 94 20.07 -2.21 -8.12
C ALA A 94 19.27 -3.48 -8.47
N GLY A 95 19.02 -3.65 -9.78
CA GLY A 95 19.05 -4.97 -10.42
C GLY A 95 17.85 -5.36 -11.27
N GLU A 96 16.65 -4.82 -11.01
CA GLU A 96 15.45 -5.18 -11.77
C GLU A 96 14.64 -3.95 -12.17
N PRO A 97 14.19 -3.86 -13.43
CA PRO A 97 13.35 -2.76 -13.90
C PRO A 97 12.08 -2.64 -13.05
N LEU A 98 11.77 -1.40 -12.63
CA LEU A 98 10.45 -1.13 -12.06
C LEU A 98 9.37 -1.53 -13.09
N PRO A 99 8.40 -2.35 -12.71
CA PRO A 99 7.34 -2.78 -13.60
C PRO A 99 6.58 -1.58 -14.14
N ILE A 100 6.45 -1.52 -15.44
CA ILE A 100 5.54 -0.59 -16.11
C ILE A 100 4.16 -1.25 -16.10
N GLU A 101 3.12 -0.46 -15.83
CA GLU A 101 1.74 -0.91 -15.90
C GLU A 101 1.49 -1.71 -17.20
N GLY A 102 1.01 -2.95 -17.07
CA GLY A 102 0.48 -3.73 -18.20
C GLY A 102 1.22 -5.00 -18.63
N SER A 103 2.30 -5.44 -17.98
CA SER A 103 2.96 -6.72 -18.33
C SER A 103 3.11 -7.68 -17.14
N GLY A 104 2.32 -8.75 -17.14
CA GLY A 104 2.66 -10.03 -16.50
C GLY A 104 2.40 -10.16 -14.99
N PRO A 105 2.52 -11.36 -14.42
CA PRO A 105 1.64 -11.88 -13.36
C PRO A 105 2.06 -11.44 -11.95
N TRP A 106 1.50 -10.33 -11.47
CA TRP A 106 1.65 -9.82 -10.09
C TRP A 106 0.76 -10.58 -9.09
N ASN A 107 0.87 -11.91 -9.08
CA ASN A 107 0.21 -12.79 -8.11
C ASN A 107 1.25 -13.61 -7.33
N ASN A 108 2.44 -13.03 -7.10
CA ASN A 108 3.46 -13.63 -6.25
C ASN A 108 3.36 -13.05 -4.84
N GLU A 109 3.41 -13.96 -3.87
CA GLU A 109 3.16 -13.79 -2.43
C GLU A 109 4.20 -12.92 -1.68
N ASP A 110 5.11 -12.24 -2.39
CA ASP A 110 6.33 -11.64 -1.82
C ASP A 110 6.38 -10.10 -1.80
N PHE A 111 5.35 -9.40 -2.32
CA PHE A 111 5.27 -7.92 -2.21
C PHE A 111 4.22 -7.51 -1.19
N ASP A 112 4.69 -7.03 -0.04
CA ASP A 112 3.84 -6.49 1.03
C ASP A 112 3.06 -5.25 0.56
N SER A 113 1.79 -5.17 0.93
CA SER A 113 1.02 -3.93 0.90
C SER A 113 1.02 -3.32 2.30
N VAL A 114 1.05 -1.99 2.39
CA VAL A 114 0.98 -1.28 3.67
C VAL A 114 -0.31 -0.50 3.75
N ASP A 115 -1.08 -0.78 4.79
CA ASP A 115 -2.32 -0.09 5.09
C ASP A 115 -2.01 1.22 5.84
N LEU A 116 -2.29 2.34 5.19
CA LEU A 116 -1.92 3.69 5.64
C LEU A 116 -3.15 4.60 5.78
N PRO A 117 -3.21 5.47 6.80
CA PRO A 117 -4.22 6.53 6.84
C PRO A 117 -4.14 7.48 5.62
N PRO A 118 -5.27 7.92 5.02
CA PRO A 118 -5.32 8.81 3.85
C PRO A 118 -4.61 10.15 4.03
N PHE A 119 -4.45 10.63 5.26
CA PHE A 119 -3.72 11.87 5.47
C PHE A 119 -2.24 11.73 5.07
N LEU A 120 -1.66 10.51 5.13
CA LEU A 120 -0.28 10.26 4.69
C LEU A 120 -0.13 10.31 3.17
N THR A 121 -1.20 10.09 2.42
CA THR A 121 -1.19 10.24 0.95
C THR A 121 -1.65 11.62 0.49
N GLN A 122 -1.93 12.53 1.43
CA GLN A 122 -2.49 13.86 1.16
C GLN A 122 -3.77 13.82 0.30
N GLY A 123 -4.56 12.74 0.43
CA GLY A 123 -5.79 12.53 -0.34
C GLY A 123 -5.57 12.14 -1.80
N LYS A 124 -4.33 11.79 -2.20
CA LYS A 124 -4.03 11.34 -3.55
C LYS A 124 -4.33 9.86 -3.75
N GLU A 125 -4.82 9.53 -4.93
CA GLU A 125 -5.11 8.18 -5.39
C GLU A 125 -3.91 7.60 -6.18
N ASN A 126 -3.86 6.29 -6.38
CA ASN A 126 -2.81 5.58 -7.12
C ASN A 126 -1.38 5.75 -6.57
N ILE A 127 -1.25 5.86 -5.25
CA ILE A 127 0.05 5.90 -4.59
C ILE A 127 0.68 4.51 -4.56
N PHE A 128 2.00 4.45 -4.71
CA PHE A 128 2.79 3.24 -4.53
C PHE A 128 3.97 3.50 -3.59
N GLY A 129 4.41 2.45 -2.90
CA GLY A 129 5.52 2.50 -1.95
C GLY A 129 6.81 1.99 -2.58
N LEU A 130 7.94 2.60 -2.22
CA LEU A 130 9.27 2.07 -2.52
C LEU A 130 10.15 2.14 -1.27
N ARG A 131 10.98 1.12 -1.04
CA ARG A 131 11.94 1.13 0.07
C ARG A 131 13.23 1.80 -0.36
N VAL A 132 13.68 2.76 0.43
CA VAL A 132 14.93 3.49 0.18
C VAL A 132 16.11 2.59 0.51
N LYS A 133 17.13 2.61 -0.36
CA LYS A 133 18.43 1.99 -0.10
C LYS A 133 19.55 3.01 -0.32
N GLY A 134 20.37 3.21 0.71
CA GLY A 134 21.41 4.22 0.78
C GLY A 134 20.97 5.55 1.39
N GLU A 135 21.91 6.48 1.48
CA GLU A 135 21.79 7.72 2.27
C GLU A 135 21.72 8.99 1.42
N SER A 136 21.41 8.87 0.13
CA SER A 136 21.49 10.00 -0.80
C SER A 136 20.52 11.15 -0.53
N MET A 137 19.55 10.94 0.37
CA MET A 137 18.53 11.90 0.76
C MET A 137 18.52 12.14 2.29
N ILE A 138 19.61 11.80 2.99
CA ILE A 138 19.69 11.82 4.46
C ILE A 138 19.48 13.21 5.06
N ASP A 139 19.96 14.27 4.39
CA ASP A 139 19.79 15.65 4.85
C ASP A 139 18.33 16.12 4.67
N ALA A 140 17.53 15.42 3.86
CA ALA A 140 16.08 15.57 3.76
C ALA A 140 15.31 14.65 4.73
N LEU A 141 16.00 14.08 5.73
CA LEU A 141 15.47 13.13 6.71
C LEU A 141 14.97 11.81 6.12
N VAL A 142 15.42 11.45 4.91
CA VAL A 142 15.10 10.17 4.25
C VAL A 142 16.34 9.29 4.27
N GLY A 143 16.27 8.22 5.05
CA GLY A 143 17.38 7.30 5.32
C GLY A 143 17.20 5.93 4.67
N ASP A 144 18.23 5.12 4.79
CA ASP A 144 18.19 3.71 4.37
C ASP A 144 17.09 2.95 5.12
N GLY A 145 16.31 2.15 4.38
CA GLY A 145 15.21 1.35 4.94
C GLY A 145 13.86 2.06 5.02
N ASP A 146 13.81 3.38 4.85
CA ASP A 146 12.54 4.13 4.86
C ASP A 146 11.61 3.69 3.72
N LEU A 147 10.30 3.70 3.98
CA LEU A 147 9.27 3.54 2.96
C LEU A 147 8.84 4.91 2.45
N VAL A 148 9.19 5.23 1.20
CA VAL A 148 8.71 6.44 0.52
C VAL A 148 7.41 6.14 -0.22
N LEU A 149 6.43 7.03 -0.09
CA LEU A 149 5.16 6.98 -0.79
C LEU A 149 5.24 7.88 -2.01
N LEU A 150 4.94 7.37 -3.19
CA LEU A 150 5.04 8.09 -4.44
C LEU A 150 3.71 8.16 -5.19
N GLU A 151 3.41 9.34 -5.73
CA GLU A 151 2.41 9.48 -6.78
C GLU A 151 3.08 9.31 -8.16
N PRO A 152 2.48 8.58 -9.11
CA PRO A 152 2.93 8.57 -10.49
C PRO A 152 2.86 9.97 -11.10
N VAL A 153 3.94 10.43 -11.73
CA VAL A 153 3.99 11.72 -12.41
C VAL A 153 4.88 11.65 -13.65
N THR A 154 4.43 12.26 -14.75
CA THR A 154 5.22 12.37 -16.00
C THR A 154 6.01 13.67 -16.08
N ASN A 155 5.50 14.74 -15.47
CA ASN A 155 6.08 16.08 -15.50
C ASN A 155 6.24 16.60 -14.07
N PRO A 156 7.33 16.23 -13.37
CA PRO A 156 7.62 16.80 -12.05
C PRO A 156 8.01 18.28 -12.17
N GLU A 157 7.85 18.99 -11.06
CA GLU A 157 8.26 20.39 -10.91
C GLU A 157 9.69 20.49 -10.36
N ASN A 158 10.34 21.62 -10.61
CA ASN A 158 11.68 21.87 -10.09
C ASN A 158 11.65 21.93 -8.55
N GLY A 159 12.52 21.14 -7.92
CA GLY A 159 12.57 20.95 -6.47
C GLY A 159 11.79 19.75 -5.97
N ASP A 160 11.01 19.06 -6.81
CA ASP A 160 10.31 17.84 -6.40
C ASP A 160 11.31 16.73 -6.04
N MET A 161 11.01 15.99 -4.96
CA MET A 161 11.72 14.75 -4.66
C MET A 161 11.09 13.63 -5.50
N VAL A 162 11.88 13.04 -6.40
CA VAL A 162 11.38 12.08 -7.38
C VAL A 162 12.16 10.77 -7.35
N ALA A 163 11.47 9.68 -7.67
CA ALA A 163 12.10 8.45 -8.11
C ALA A 163 12.35 8.56 -9.63
N ALA A 164 13.61 8.62 -10.03
CA ALA A 164 14.03 8.70 -11.41
C ALA A 164 14.78 7.43 -11.82
N TRP A 165 14.52 6.92 -13.02
CA TRP A 165 15.26 5.82 -13.62
C TRP A 165 16.52 6.36 -14.31
N LEU A 166 17.66 5.78 -13.98
CA LEU A 166 18.96 6.06 -14.59
C LEU A 166 19.28 4.94 -15.60
N PRO A 167 19.22 5.20 -16.92
CA PRO A 167 19.47 4.15 -17.92
C PRO A 167 20.89 3.58 -17.87
N GLU A 168 21.90 4.42 -17.63
CA GLU A 168 23.31 4.01 -17.65
C GLU A 168 23.65 2.99 -16.56
N LYS A 169 22.90 3.00 -15.46
CA LYS A 169 23.11 2.15 -14.30
C LYS A 169 22.02 1.11 -14.12
N GLU A 170 21.01 1.13 -15.00
CA GLU A 170 19.80 0.31 -14.89
C GLU A 170 19.20 0.32 -13.47
N GLU A 171 19.16 1.50 -12.83
CA GLU A 171 18.72 1.65 -11.45
C GLU A 171 17.75 2.82 -11.26
N ALA A 172 16.81 2.66 -10.34
CA ALA A 172 16.03 3.78 -9.81
C ALA A 172 16.82 4.51 -8.73
N THR A 173 16.70 5.84 -8.69
CA THR A 173 17.31 6.69 -7.66
C THR A 173 16.32 7.70 -7.12
N LEU A 174 16.48 8.08 -5.85
CA LEU A 174 15.70 9.13 -5.21
C LEU A 174 16.54 10.41 -5.13
N LYS A 175 16.09 11.50 -5.78
CA LYS A 175 16.81 12.78 -5.87
C LYS A 175 15.83 13.95 -5.98
N ARG A 176 16.32 15.17 -5.72
CA ARG A 176 15.62 16.42 -6.11
C ARG A 176 15.76 16.63 -7.62
N PHE A 177 14.65 16.86 -8.29
CA PHE A 177 14.59 17.08 -9.73
C PHE A 177 14.72 18.56 -10.08
N PHE A 178 15.55 18.88 -11.07
CA PHE A 178 15.60 20.20 -11.69
C PHE A 178 15.74 20.06 -13.20
N LEU A 179 14.77 20.57 -13.96
CA LEU A 179 14.81 20.73 -15.41
C LEU A 179 15.40 22.09 -15.76
N GLU A 180 16.48 22.08 -16.53
CA GLU A 180 17.24 23.25 -16.99
C GLU A 180 17.40 23.14 -18.52
N GLY A 181 16.39 23.61 -19.24
CA GLY A 181 16.33 23.45 -20.71
C GLY A 181 16.25 21.99 -21.12
N ASP A 182 17.24 21.51 -21.88
CA ASP A 182 17.33 20.13 -22.36
C ASP A 182 18.11 19.20 -21.41
N THR A 183 18.44 19.69 -20.20
CA THR A 183 19.18 18.93 -19.19
C THR A 183 18.37 18.77 -17.92
N VAL A 184 18.49 17.60 -17.30
CA VAL A 184 17.93 17.30 -15.99
C VAL A 184 19.09 17.15 -15.01
N ARG A 185 19.00 17.88 -13.91
CA ARG A 185 19.92 17.81 -12.79
C ARG A 185 19.22 17.15 -11.61
N LEU A 186 19.71 15.97 -11.23
CA LEU A 186 19.25 15.20 -10.09
C LEU A 186 20.19 15.45 -8.90
N VAL A 187 19.70 16.17 -7.91
CA VAL A 187 20.49 16.63 -6.76
C VAL A 187 20.24 15.74 -5.55
N PRO A 188 21.26 15.14 -4.92
CA PRO A 188 21.11 14.47 -3.64
C PRO A 188 20.90 15.50 -2.52
N GLU A 189 20.11 15.12 -1.51
CA GLU A 189 20.08 15.83 -0.23
C GLU A 189 21.05 15.10 0.70
N ASN A 190 22.33 15.17 0.34
CA ASN A 190 23.46 14.63 1.09
C ASN A 190 24.72 15.44 0.73
N SER A 191 25.23 16.21 1.69
CA SER A 191 26.41 17.08 1.53
C SER A 191 27.69 16.39 1.03
N GLN A 192 27.80 15.07 1.15
CA GLN A 192 28.95 14.29 0.68
C GLN A 192 28.78 13.77 -0.76
N MET A 193 27.65 14.02 -1.42
CA MET A 193 27.35 13.49 -2.76
C MET A 193 27.19 14.62 -3.79
N SER A 194 27.68 14.38 -5.00
CA SER A 194 27.56 15.33 -6.10
C SER A 194 26.27 15.15 -6.91
N PRO A 195 25.69 16.24 -7.47
CA PRO A 195 24.59 16.15 -8.42
C PRO A 195 24.92 15.33 -9.67
N ILE A 196 23.91 14.69 -10.24
CA ILE A 196 23.98 13.97 -11.51
C ILE A 196 23.28 14.81 -12.57
N THR A 197 23.96 15.14 -13.67
CA THR A 197 23.38 15.89 -14.79
C THR A 197 23.27 14.98 -16.01
N LEU A 198 22.08 14.90 -16.58
CA LEU A 198 21.75 14.03 -17.71
C LEU A 198 20.94 14.81 -18.74
N SER A 199 20.83 14.27 -19.96
CA SER A 199 19.88 14.78 -20.94
C SER A 199 18.44 14.56 -20.45
N ALA A 200 17.57 15.54 -20.62
CA ALA A 200 16.15 15.40 -20.27
C ALA A 200 15.49 14.21 -20.99
N ALA A 201 15.94 13.87 -22.19
CA ALA A 201 15.42 12.74 -22.97
C ALA A 201 15.79 11.36 -22.40
N SER A 202 16.84 11.27 -21.57
CA SER A 202 17.28 9.99 -20.98
C SER A 202 16.72 9.72 -19.60
N VAL A 203 16.17 10.72 -18.91
CA VAL A 203 15.65 10.58 -17.55
C VAL A 203 14.15 10.26 -17.57
N ALA A 204 13.79 9.08 -17.08
CA ALA A 204 12.38 8.71 -16.88
C ALA A 204 12.00 8.84 -15.41
N VAL A 205 11.16 9.82 -15.10
CA VAL A 205 10.59 10.00 -13.76
C VAL A 205 9.44 9.02 -13.58
N LYS A 206 9.45 8.27 -12.48
CA LYS A 206 8.44 7.25 -12.16
C LYS A 206 7.41 7.74 -11.16
N GLY A 207 7.80 8.63 -10.27
CA GLY A 207 6.89 9.23 -9.31
C GLY A 207 7.52 10.33 -8.47
N ARG A 208 6.66 11.12 -7.83
CA ARG A 208 7.01 12.15 -6.87
C ARG A 208 6.66 11.71 -5.45
N VAL A 209 7.54 11.97 -4.50
CA VAL A 209 7.33 11.63 -3.10
C VAL A 209 6.25 12.51 -2.49
N VAL A 210 5.27 11.88 -1.84
CA VAL A 210 4.16 12.54 -1.12
C VAL A 210 4.22 12.29 0.39
N GLY A 211 5.00 11.30 0.84
CA GLY A 211 5.15 10.95 2.25
C GLY A 211 6.30 9.97 2.49
N VAL A 212 6.70 9.86 3.75
CA VAL A 212 7.77 8.96 4.23
C VAL A 212 7.26 8.26 5.49
N VAL A 213 7.42 6.95 5.54
CA VAL A 213 7.09 6.11 6.71
C VAL A 213 8.37 5.43 7.16
N ARG A 214 8.73 5.64 8.44
CA ARG A 214 9.88 5.02 9.09
C ARG A 214 9.41 4.11 10.21
N THR A 215 9.90 2.88 10.23
CA THR A 215 9.72 1.93 11.33
C THR A 215 11.01 1.87 12.14
N MET A 216 10.90 1.88 13.47
CA MET A 216 12.02 1.79 14.42
C MET A 216 12.20 0.37 14.95
#